data_AF-A0A9D6T923-F1
#
_entry.id   AF-A0A9D6T923-F1
#
_cell.length_a   1.000
_cell.length_b   1.000
_cell.length_c   1.000
_cell.angle_alpha   90.00
_cell.angle_beta   90.00
_cell.angle_gamma   90.00
#
_symmetry.space_group_name_H-M   'P 1'
#
loop_
_entity.id
_entity.type
_entity.pdbx_description
1 polymer ?
#
loop_
_entity_poly.entity_id
_entity_poly.type
_entity_poly.pdbx_seq_one_letter_code
_entity_poly.pdbx_strand_id
1 'polypeptide(L)'
;MWNLTRGGDQKGGVDLGYFERVGRRVYRLTPAGLAAAAALKPSDRVVQEKLDRELEAAVTRILEHPVFQDWLSNPARPKYFREAGHFWGIAPGTPSKTVRERVAAVDRILSEALEVLDRRGVEEIAAQRGKVLFDRNDVVRCLEFQTTLKQRFARDLRVLAPGIELQ
;
A
#
# COMPACT_ATOMS: atom_id res chain seq x y z
N MET A 1 -33.20 -20.44 -23.62
CA MET A 1 -32.96 -20.36 -22.16
C MET A 1 -31.48 -20.63 -21.96
N TRP A 2 -30.65 -19.60 -21.81
CA TRP A 2 -29.19 -19.75 -21.76
C TRP A 2 -28.73 -19.89 -20.31
N ASN A 3 -28.28 -21.08 -19.92
CA ASN A 3 -27.62 -21.34 -18.65
C ASN A 3 -26.14 -20.97 -18.78
N LEU A 4 -25.71 -19.93 -18.07
CA LEU A 4 -24.29 -19.66 -17.82
C LEU A 4 -23.89 -20.43 -16.56
N THR A 5 -23.27 -21.59 -16.75
CA THR A 5 -22.48 -22.27 -15.72
C THR A 5 -21.29 -21.38 -15.34
N ARG A 6 -21.36 -20.73 -14.17
CA ARG A 6 -20.18 -20.15 -13.53
C ARG A 6 -19.30 -21.30 -13.03
N GLY A 7 -18.07 -21.38 -13.54
CA GLY A 7 -17.05 -22.32 -13.07
C GLY A 7 -16.80 -22.14 -11.58
N GLY A 8 -16.95 -23.22 -10.82
CA GLY A 8 -17.05 -23.24 -9.36
C GLY A 8 -15.71 -23.20 -8.59
N ASP A 9 -14.65 -22.57 -9.10
CA ASP A 9 -13.39 -22.52 -8.35
C ASP A 9 -12.50 -21.29 -8.61
N GLN A 10 -13.02 -20.25 -9.28
CA GLN A 10 -12.29 -19.00 -9.47
C GLN A 10 -12.76 -17.97 -8.45
N LYS A 11 -11.94 -17.71 -7.43
CA LYS A 11 -12.14 -16.58 -6.51
C LYS A 11 -12.26 -15.30 -7.32
N GLY A 12 -13.37 -14.59 -7.19
CA GLY A 12 -13.58 -13.33 -7.90
C GLY A 12 -12.65 -12.24 -7.37
N GLY A 13 -12.43 -11.17 -8.14
CA GLY A 13 -11.57 -10.05 -7.69
C GLY A 13 -12.02 -9.38 -6.38
N VAL A 14 -13.28 -9.55 -5.98
CA VAL A 14 -13.79 -9.15 -4.65
C VAL A 14 -13.30 -10.11 -3.56
N ASP A 15 -13.31 -11.42 -3.82
CA ASP A 15 -12.83 -12.45 -2.90
C ASP A 15 -11.30 -12.40 -2.72
N LEU A 16 -10.59 -11.93 -3.77
CA LEU A 16 -9.16 -11.65 -3.76
C LEU A 16 -8.83 -10.29 -3.10
N GLY A 17 -9.84 -9.51 -2.71
CA GLY A 17 -9.66 -8.22 -2.03
C GLY A 17 -9.19 -7.08 -2.94
N TYR A 18 -9.21 -7.26 -4.26
CA TYR A 18 -8.81 -6.24 -5.24
C TYR A 18 -9.90 -5.19 -5.49
N PHE A 19 -11.16 -5.58 -5.29
CA PHE A 19 -12.31 -4.69 -5.43
C PHE A 19 -13.14 -4.68 -4.15
N GLU A 20 -13.61 -3.49 -3.77
CA GLU A 20 -14.68 -3.32 -2.79
C GLU A 20 -15.98 -2.90 -3.49
N ARG A 21 -17.11 -3.40 -3.02
CA ARG A 21 -18.43 -3.05 -3.58
C ARG A 21 -18.96 -1.81 -2.88
N VAL A 22 -19.00 -0.69 -3.60
CA VAL A 22 -19.49 0.61 -3.09
C VAL A 22 -20.93 0.92 -3.50
N GLY A 23 -21.57 0.04 -4.29
CA GLY A 23 -22.97 0.17 -4.66
C GLY A 23 -23.57 -1.09 -5.30
N ARG A 24 -24.84 -1.03 -5.71
CA ARG A 24 -25.57 -2.19 -6.24
C ARG A 24 -24.89 -2.84 -7.46
N ARG A 25 -24.09 -2.08 -8.22
CA ARG A 25 -23.22 -2.56 -9.32
C ARG A 25 -21.92 -1.76 -9.47
N VAL A 26 -21.53 -1.01 -8.44
CA VAL A 26 -20.34 -0.16 -8.50
C VAL A 26 -19.27 -0.78 -7.63
N TYR A 27 -18.11 -0.99 -8.23
CA TYR A 27 -16.93 -1.53 -7.56
C TYR A 27 -15.83 -0.50 -7.59
N ARG A 28 -15.10 -0.38 -6.49
CA ARG A 28 -13.93 0.47 -6.38
C ARG A 28 -12.71 -0.41 -6.20
N LEU A 29 -11.61 -0.04 -6.85
CA LEU A 29 -10.32 -0.66 -6.60
C LEU A 29 -9.88 -0.37 -5.17
N THR A 30 -9.51 -1.42 -4.46
CA THR A 30 -8.84 -1.29 -3.16
C THR A 30 -7.37 -0.96 -3.41
N PRO A 31 -6.62 -0.49 -2.41
CA PRO A 31 -5.16 -0.36 -2.52
C PRO A 31 -4.47 -1.67 -2.94
N ALA A 32 -5.02 -2.82 -2.52
CA ALA A 32 -4.53 -4.15 -2.91
C ALA A 32 -4.73 -4.43 -4.41
N GLY A 33 -5.91 -4.09 -4.94
CA GLY A 33 -6.20 -4.26 -6.35
C GLY A 33 -5.42 -3.29 -7.22
N LEU A 34 -5.11 -2.10 -6.71
CA LEU A 34 -4.32 -1.09 -7.41
C LEU A 34 -2.87 -1.55 -7.57
N ALA A 35 -2.27 -2.10 -6.51
CA ALA A 35 -0.95 -2.74 -6.60
C ALA A 35 -0.96 -3.94 -7.57
N ALA A 36 -1.95 -4.83 -7.46
CA ALA A 36 -2.08 -5.96 -8.39
C ALA A 36 -2.29 -5.53 -9.84
N ALA A 37 -2.99 -4.41 -10.08
CA ALA A 37 -3.20 -3.86 -11.41
C ALA A 37 -1.92 -3.22 -11.98
N ALA A 38 -1.10 -2.56 -11.15
CA ALA A 38 0.19 -1.99 -11.57
C ALA A 38 1.22 -3.06 -11.99
N ALA A 39 1.12 -4.25 -11.39
CA ALA A 39 1.95 -5.40 -11.75
C ALA A 39 1.53 -6.07 -13.08
N LEU A 40 0.28 -5.88 -13.53
CA LEU A 40 -0.17 -6.36 -14.84
C LEU A 40 0.40 -5.44 -15.93
N LYS A 41 1.02 -6.00 -16.97
CA LYS A 41 1.35 -5.25 -18.20
C LYS A 41 0.04 -4.93 -18.93
N PRO A 42 -0.51 -3.71 -18.83
CA PRO A 42 -1.76 -3.41 -19.50
C PRO A 42 -1.44 -3.33 -21.00
N SER A 43 -2.24 -3.97 -21.84
CA SER A 43 -2.13 -3.76 -23.29
C SER A 43 -2.47 -2.31 -23.69
N ASP A 44 -3.11 -1.56 -22.78
CA ASP A 44 -3.46 -0.15 -22.92
C ASP A 44 -2.52 0.76 -22.13
N ARG A 45 -1.71 1.51 -22.87
CA ARG A 45 -0.76 2.50 -22.34
C ARG A 45 -1.43 3.57 -21.46
N VAL A 46 -2.67 3.95 -21.76
CA VAL A 46 -3.40 4.98 -20.98
C VAL A 46 -3.73 4.47 -19.58
N VAL A 47 -4.09 3.18 -19.48
CA VAL A 47 -4.36 2.54 -18.19
C VAL A 47 -3.08 2.43 -17.37
N GLN A 48 -1.97 2.05 -18.00
CA GLN A 48 -0.67 1.95 -17.33
C GLN A 48 -0.21 3.31 -16.79
N GLU A 49 -0.25 4.36 -17.60
CA GLU A 49 0.14 5.71 -17.16
C GLU A 49 -0.73 6.21 -16.00
N LYS A 50 -2.02 5.84 -15.96
CA LYS A 50 -2.90 6.17 -14.85
C LYS A 50 -2.51 5.43 -13.56
N LEU A 51 -2.25 4.12 -13.66
CA LEU A 51 -1.85 3.30 -12.51
C LEU A 51 -0.50 3.77 -11.94
N ASP A 52 0.45 4.10 -12.80
CA ASP A 52 1.76 4.63 -12.41
C ASP A 52 1.61 5.94 -11.63
N ARG A 53 0.76 6.87 -12.11
CA ARG A 53 0.47 8.13 -11.39
C ARG A 53 -0.21 7.90 -10.04
N GLU A 54 -1.11 6.92 -9.95
CA GLU A 54 -1.77 6.59 -8.69
C GLU A 54 -0.79 5.99 -7.68
N LEU A 55 0.14 5.14 -8.13
CA LEU A 55 1.24 4.62 -7.33
C LEU A 55 2.17 5.75 -6.87
N GLU A 56 2.63 6.61 -7.79
CA GLU A 56 3.49 7.76 -7.48
C GLU A 56 2.86 8.65 -6.40
N ALA A 57 1.56 8.95 -6.52
CA ALA A 57 0.83 9.75 -5.54
C ALA A 57 0.64 9.03 -4.20
N ALA A 58 0.57 7.70 -4.18
CA ALA A 58 0.46 6.90 -2.96
C ALA A 58 1.81 6.85 -2.22
N VAL A 59 2.91 6.61 -2.94
CA VAL A 59 4.28 6.64 -2.40
C VAL A 59 4.59 8.02 -1.83
N THR A 60 4.35 9.08 -2.60
CA THR A 60 4.56 10.47 -2.16
C THR A 60 3.82 10.75 -0.86
N ARG A 61 2.54 10.34 -0.74
CA ARG A 61 1.77 10.51 0.50
C ARG A 61 2.33 9.75 1.71
N ILE A 62 2.90 8.58 1.49
CA ILE A 62 3.56 7.79 2.55
C ILE A 62 4.84 8.50 2.99
N LEU A 63 5.67 8.94 2.04
CA LEU A 63 6.93 9.61 2.30
C LEU A 63 6.73 10.99 2.93
N GLU A 64 5.69 11.72 2.56
CA GLU A 64 5.37 13.03 3.16
C GLU A 64 4.66 12.90 4.52
N HIS A 65 4.40 11.67 5.01
CA HIS A 65 3.66 11.49 6.25
C HIS A 65 4.46 12.03 7.46
N PRO A 66 3.86 12.88 8.32
CA PRO A 66 4.58 13.54 9.42
C PRO A 66 5.33 12.58 10.35
N VAL A 67 4.72 11.44 10.68
CA VAL A 67 5.34 10.43 11.56
C VAL A 67 6.61 9.81 10.95
N PHE A 68 6.66 9.65 9.63
CA PHE A 68 7.89 9.17 8.96
C PHE A 68 8.94 10.29 8.88
N GLN A 69 8.53 11.52 8.56
CA GLN A 69 9.42 12.68 8.57
C GLN A 69 10.05 12.93 9.95
N ASP A 70 9.27 12.78 11.02
CA ASP A 70 9.77 12.85 12.40
C ASP A 70 10.75 11.73 12.72
N TRP A 71 10.53 10.52 12.19
CA TRP A 71 11.43 9.39 12.36
C TRP A 71 12.78 9.59 11.67
N LEU A 72 12.79 10.20 10.47
CA LEU A 72 14.03 10.53 9.76
C LEU A 72 14.94 11.44 10.60
N SER A 73 14.36 12.33 11.40
CA SER A 73 15.10 13.21 12.31
C SER A 73 15.39 12.53 13.67
N ASN A 74 14.54 11.59 14.09
CA ASN A 74 14.66 10.91 15.37
C ASN A 74 14.18 9.45 15.29
N PRO A 75 15.11 8.48 15.12
CA PRO A 75 14.76 7.06 14.99
C PRO A 75 14.05 6.45 16.21
N ALA A 76 14.08 7.12 17.37
CA ALA A 76 13.34 6.70 18.57
C ALA A 76 11.85 7.07 18.52
N ARG A 77 11.40 7.85 17.54
CA ARG A 77 9.99 8.11 17.24
C ARG A 77 9.43 7.04 16.29
N PRO A 78 8.10 6.91 16.17
CA PRO A 78 7.12 7.21 17.21
C PRO A 78 7.36 6.40 18.49
N LYS A 79 6.98 6.98 19.63
CA LYS A 79 7.10 6.33 20.95
C LYS A 79 5.85 5.55 21.33
N TYR A 80 4.70 5.98 20.84
CA TYR A 80 3.41 5.41 21.21
C TYR A 80 2.69 4.83 20.01
N PHE A 81 1.92 3.76 20.25
CA PHE A 81 1.17 3.08 19.21
C PHE A 81 0.19 4.01 18.47
N ARG A 82 -0.35 5.04 19.15
CA ARG A 82 -1.26 6.01 18.53
C ARG A 82 -0.61 6.73 17.34
N GLU A 83 0.67 7.09 17.44
CA GLU A 83 1.41 7.76 16.38
C GLU A 83 1.65 6.79 15.19
N ALA A 84 2.04 5.54 15.48
CA ALA A 84 2.16 4.50 14.45
C ALA A 84 0.81 4.17 13.79
N GLY A 85 -0.26 4.12 14.58
CA GLY A 85 -1.64 3.98 14.12
C GLY A 85 -2.03 5.12 13.18
N HIS A 86 -1.66 6.36 13.50
CA HIS A 86 -1.89 7.50 12.60
C HIS A 86 -1.21 7.31 11.24
N PHE A 87 0.05 6.85 11.23
CA PHE A 87 0.77 6.51 10.00
C PHE A 87 0.05 5.47 9.14
N TRP A 88 -0.47 4.40 9.76
CA TRP A 88 -1.26 3.39 9.04
C TRP A 88 -2.72 3.80 8.78
N GLY A 89 -3.15 4.98 9.24
CA GLY A 89 -4.55 5.41 9.20
C GLY A 89 -5.48 4.57 10.10
N ILE A 90 -4.96 3.90 11.12
CA ILE A 90 -5.71 3.11 12.09
C ILE A 90 -6.21 4.00 13.23
N ALA A 91 -7.53 4.00 13.44
CA ALA A 91 -8.21 4.69 14.53
C ALA A 91 -8.85 3.67 15.51
N PRO A 92 -9.20 4.08 16.75
CA PRO A 92 -10.00 3.24 17.65
C PRO A 92 -11.27 2.72 16.96
N GLY A 93 -11.56 1.42 17.11
CA GLY A 93 -12.70 0.77 16.45
C GLY A 93 -12.46 0.34 15.00
N THR A 94 -11.27 0.56 14.43
CA THR A 94 -10.92 0.00 13.12
C THR A 94 -10.99 -1.54 13.18
N PRO A 95 -11.75 -2.20 12.28
CA PRO A 95 -11.84 -3.66 12.28
C PRO A 95 -10.50 -4.35 12.07
N SER A 96 -10.27 -5.48 12.73
CA SER A 96 -9.01 -6.24 12.66
C SER A 96 -8.58 -6.58 11.22
N LYS A 97 -9.54 -6.89 10.34
CA LYS A 97 -9.26 -7.13 8.91
C LYS A 97 -8.67 -5.89 8.24
N THR A 98 -9.28 -4.73 8.46
CA THR A 98 -8.84 -3.44 7.92
C THR A 98 -7.48 -3.02 8.48
N VAL A 99 -7.19 -3.33 9.75
CA VAL A 99 -5.85 -3.13 10.34
C VAL A 99 -4.80 -3.90 9.55
N ARG A 100 -5.00 -5.21 9.32
CA ARG A 100 -4.07 -6.04 8.53
C ARG A 100 -3.88 -5.49 7.12
N GLU A 101 -4.98 -5.14 6.46
CA GLU A 101 -4.95 -4.58 5.10
C GLU A 101 -4.15 -3.28 5.01
N ARG A 102 -4.33 -2.37 5.98
CA ARG A 102 -3.64 -1.07 6.01
C ARG A 102 -2.15 -1.21 6.29
N VAL A 103 -1.77 -2.03 7.26
CA VAL A 103 -0.34 -2.30 7.56
C VAL A 103 0.32 -2.92 6.32
N ALA A 104 -0.27 -3.98 5.75
CA ALA A 104 0.28 -4.65 4.58
C ALA A 104 0.19 -3.81 3.29
N ALA A 105 -0.69 -2.81 3.21
CA ALA A 105 -0.76 -1.92 2.04
C ALA A 105 0.48 -1.05 1.92
N VAL A 106 1.03 -0.56 3.04
CA VAL A 106 2.27 0.23 3.02
C VAL A 106 3.42 -0.59 2.45
N ASP A 107 3.63 -1.80 2.94
CA ASP A 107 4.68 -2.71 2.43
C ASP A 107 4.53 -2.95 0.93
N ARG A 108 3.31 -3.27 0.46
CA ARG A 108 3.05 -3.51 -0.97
C ARG A 108 3.29 -2.29 -1.85
N ILE A 109 2.85 -1.11 -1.41
CA ILE A 109 3.04 0.14 -2.19
C ILE A 109 4.53 0.45 -2.32
N LEU A 110 5.31 0.32 -1.24
CA LEU A 110 6.74 0.59 -1.26
C LEU A 110 7.51 -0.46 -2.08
N SER A 111 7.15 -1.75 -1.96
CA SER A 111 7.76 -2.80 -2.79
C SER A 111 7.47 -2.61 -4.28
N GLU A 112 6.22 -2.31 -4.66
CA GLU A 112 5.89 -2.03 -6.07
C GLU A 112 6.64 -0.80 -6.59
N ALA A 113 6.86 0.22 -5.75
CA ALA A 113 7.66 1.38 -6.14
C ALA A 113 9.12 0.98 -6.47
N LEU A 114 9.74 0.09 -5.68
CA LEU A 114 11.06 -0.45 -5.98
C LEU A 114 11.06 -1.26 -7.27
N GLU A 115 10.04 -2.10 -7.49
CA GLU A 115 9.91 -2.87 -8.73
C GLU A 115 9.75 -1.97 -9.96
N VAL A 116 9.05 -0.83 -9.83
CA VAL A 116 8.92 0.15 -10.91
C VAL A 116 10.27 0.83 -11.21
N LEU A 117 11.06 1.17 -10.19
CA LEU A 117 12.42 1.70 -10.37
C LEU A 117 13.31 0.67 -11.09
N ASP A 118 13.29 -0.59 -10.66
CA ASP A 118 14.06 -1.69 -11.25
C ASP A 118 13.64 -1.94 -12.71
N ARG A 119 12.33 -2.00 -12.97
CA ARG A 119 11.76 -2.24 -14.31
C ARG A 119 12.11 -1.13 -15.29
N ARG A 120 12.21 0.12 -14.81
CA ARG A 120 12.59 1.30 -15.61
C ARG A 120 14.10 1.49 -15.70
N GLY A 121 14.89 0.82 -14.86
CA GLY A 121 16.34 0.98 -14.78
C GLY A 121 16.77 2.38 -14.32
N VAL A 122 16.00 2.99 -13.41
CA VAL A 122 16.24 4.34 -12.88
C VAL A 122 16.35 4.31 -11.36
N GLU A 123 17.04 5.29 -10.78
CA GLU A 123 17.19 5.43 -9.32
C GLU A 123 16.16 6.39 -8.70
N GLU A 124 15.46 7.17 -9.52
CA GLU A 124 14.48 8.15 -9.06
C GLU A 124 13.28 8.28 -10.01
N ILE A 125 12.13 8.65 -9.45
CA ILE A 125 10.94 9.04 -10.21
C ILE A 125 10.77 10.55 -10.09
N ALA A 126 10.64 11.22 -11.23
CA ALA A 126 10.40 12.65 -11.32
C ALA A 126 9.03 12.98 -11.90
N ALA A 127 8.42 14.06 -11.42
CA ALA A 127 7.19 14.63 -11.95
C ALA A 127 7.41 15.25 -13.34
N GLN A 128 6.31 15.53 -14.04
CA GLN A 128 6.33 16.40 -15.23
C GLN A 128 6.94 17.75 -14.82
N ARG A 129 8.10 18.10 -15.41
CA ARG A 129 9.02 19.25 -15.09
C ARG A 129 10.27 18.91 -14.27
N GLY A 130 10.58 17.64 -14.05
CA GLY A 130 11.89 17.22 -13.50
C GLY A 130 12.04 17.40 -11.99
N LYS A 131 10.96 17.70 -11.26
CA LYS A 131 10.97 17.64 -9.80
C LYS A 131 10.98 16.18 -9.37
N VAL A 132 12.03 15.73 -8.67
CA VAL A 132 12.08 14.40 -8.06
C VAL A 132 10.92 14.24 -7.07
N LEU A 133 10.11 13.19 -7.26
CA LEU A 133 9.03 12.80 -6.36
C LEU A 133 9.57 11.94 -5.22
N PHE A 134 10.39 10.95 -5.57
CA PHE A 134 11.11 10.10 -4.63
C PHE A 134 12.27 9.38 -5.34
N ASP A 135 13.30 9.05 -4.58
CA ASP A 135 14.39 8.18 -5.01
C ASP A 135 14.33 6.79 -4.35
N ARG A 136 15.17 5.86 -4.80
CA ARG A 136 15.28 4.51 -4.22
C ARG A 136 15.57 4.55 -2.72
N ASN A 137 16.46 5.44 -2.28
CA ASN A 137 16.86 5.53 -0.87
C ASN A 137 15.70 6.01 0.02
N ASP A 138 14.82 6.88 -0.48
CA ASP A 138 13.60 7.29 0.22
C ASP A 138 12.68 6.09 0.48
N VAL A 139 12.46 5.27 -0.55
CA VAL A 139 11.60 4.08 -0.46
C VAL A 139 12.20 3.03 0.47
N VAL A 140 13.50 2.76 0.36
CA VAL A 140 14.23 1.83 1.24
C VAL A 140 14.17 2.28 2.70
N ARG A 141 14.45 3.56 2.99
CA ARG A 141 14.32 4.11 4.35
C ARG A 141 12.91 4.00 4.90
N CYS A 142 11.89 4.16 4.05
CA CYS A 142 10.51 4.00 4.47
C CYS A 142 10.14 2.52 4.78
N LEU A 143 10.71 1.56 4.04
CA LEU A 143 10.57 0.13 4.36
C LEU A 143 11.24 -0.24 5.68
N GLU A 144 12.43 0.32 5.96
CA GLU A 144 13.10 0.17 7.25
C GLU A 144 12.27 0.74 8.40
N PHE A 145 11.69 1.92 8.19
CA PHE A 145 10.77 2.55 9.12
C PHE A 145 9.53 1.67 9.38
N GLN A 146 8.89 1.19 8.33
CA GLN A 146 7.72 0.31 8.40
C GLN A 146 8.04 -0.99 9.17
N THR A 147 9.21 -1.58 8.93
CA THR A 147 9.72 -2.75 9.67
C THR A 147 9.91 -2.42 11.15
N THR A 148 10.54 -1.27 11.43
CA THR A 148 10.75 -0.78 12.80
C THR A 148 9.44 -0.59 13.55
N LEU A 149 8.41 -0.02 12.90
CA LEU A 149 7.09 0.14 13.50
C LEU A 149 6.43 -1.21 13.81
N LYS A 150 6.44 -2.14 12.84
CA LYS A 150 5.86 -3.48 13.00
C LYS A 150 6.50 -4.22 14.17
N GLN A 151 7.82 -4.12 14.32
CA GLN A 151 8.56 -4.75 15.43
C GLN A 151 8.29 -4.05 16.76
N ARG A 152 8.44 -2.72 16.82
CA ARG A 152 8.27 -1.93 18.05
C ARG A 152 6.88 -2.08 18.64
N PHE A 153 5.85 -2.15 17.81
CA PHE A 153 4.46 -2.25 18.22
C PHE A 153 3.81 -3.61 17.92
N ALA A 154 4.63 -4.66 17.80
CA ALA A 154 4.16 -6.01 17.49
C ALA A 154 3.07 -6.50 18.46
N ARG A 155 3.20 -6.16 19.76
CA ARG A 155 2.21 -6.52 20.78
C ARG A 155 0.86 -5.86 20.52
N ASP A 156 0.86 -4.54 20.30
CA ASP A 156 -0.37 -3.77 20.04
C ASP A 156 -1.06 -4.25 18.76
N LEU A 157 -0.28 -4.51 17.71
CA LEU A 157 -0.78 -5.03 16.44
C LEU A 157 -1.43 -6.41 16.60
N ARG A 158 -0.85 -7.32 17.39
CA ARG A 158 -1.44 -8.65 17.66
C ARG A 158 -2.73 -8.56 18.47
N VAL A 159 -2.84 -7.59 19.38
CA VAL A 159 -4.08 -7.35 20.14
C VAL A 159 -5.19 -6.83 19.21
N LEU A 160 -4.87 -5.86 18.35
CA LEU A 160 -5.86 -5.26 17.45
C LEU A 160 -6.23 -6.16 16.27
N ALA A 161 -5.27 -6.93 15.77
CA ALA A 161 -5.42 -7.83 14.65
C ALA A 161 -4.77 -9.18 14.93
N PRO A 162 -5.47 -10.08 15.64
CA PRO A 162 -4.99 -11.44 15.87
C PRO A 162 -4.65 -12.14 14.54
N GLY A 163 -3.48 -12.78 14.47
CA GLY A 163 -3.00 -13.44 13.25
C GLY A 163 -2.42 -12.49 12.19
N ILE A 164 -2.08 -11.26 12.54
CA ILE A 164 -1.28 -10.40 11.64
C ILE A 164 0.13 -10.98 11.46
N GLU A 165 0.54 -11.15 10.22
CA GLU A 165 1.92 -11.50 9.86
C GLU A 165 2.76 -10.22 9.86
N LEU A 166 3.80 -10.21 10.71
CA LEU A 166 4.76 -9.12 10.82
C LEU A 166 6.05 -9.59 10.15
N GLN A 167 6.01 -9.76 8.83
CA GLN A 167 7.21 -9.97 8.03
C GLN A 167 7.93 -8.63 7.86
#